data_AF-A0A7R8VK76-F1
#
_entry.id   AF-A0A7R8VK76-F1
#
_cell.length_a   1.000
_cell.length_b   1.000
_cell.length_c   1.000
_cell.angle_alpha   90.00
_cell.angle_beta   90.00
_cell.angle_gamma   90.00
#
_symmetry.space_group_name_H-M   'P 1'
#
loop_
_entity.id
_entity.type
_entity.pdbx_description
1 polymer ?
#
loop_
_entity_poly.entity_id
_entity_poly.type
_entity_poly.pdbx_seq_one_letter_code
_entity_poly.pdbx_strand_id
1 'polypeptide(L)'
;MYCSDIAVNLTDPMFRGVYHGSRKHEDDFKHVLTRAWTAGVERMIITGGSLEESKEALKLAHSDDRLYSTVGCHPTRCQEFEESGDASLYLQSLKDLATEEKGKVIAIGECGLDYDRLKFCPKETQKRYGPLKRYFEQQLDLSESLDLPLFLHCRNSASDFITILSNNRDRLTGGVVHSFDGSKQDVEIILDLGFYIGINGAADPCGVQARQDVVPFREEGEVATRVHCKGAQRAMPYR
;
A
#
# COMPACT_ATOMS: atom_id res chain seq x y z
N MET A 1 -19.21 -1.23 14.80
CA MET A 1 -17.79 -1.65 14.75
C MET A 1 -17.43 -1.53 13.29
N TYR A 2 -16.62 -0.56 12.93
CA TYR A 2 -16.24 -0.29 11.55
C TYR A 2 -15.07 -1.21 11.18
N CYS A 3 -15.19 -2.04 10.13
CA CYS A 3 -14.04 -2.76 9.58
C CYS A 3 -13.67 -2.16 8.22
N SER A 4 -12.41 -1.76 8.07
CA SER A 4 -11.86 -1.34 6.78
C SER A 4 -10.72 -2.26 6.40
N ASP A 5 -10.77 -2.78 5.18
CA ASP A 5 -9.66 -3.56 4.62
C ASP A 5 -8.70 -2.61 3.91
N ILE A 6 -7.53 -2.40 4.52
CA ILE A 6 -6.59 -1.37 4.06
C ILE A 6 -5.68 -1.84 2.93
N ALA A 7 -5.73 -3.11 2.54
CA ALA A 7 -4.79 -3.71 1.60
C ALA A 7 -5.45 -4.80 0.75
N VAL A 8 -6.24 -4.40 -0.26
CA VAL A 8 -6.86 -5.35 -1.19
C VAL A 8 -6.35 -5.19 -2.62
N ASN A 9 -5.98 -6.32 -3.24
CA ASN A 9 -5.53 -6.36 -4.63
C ASN A 9 -6.70 -6.67 -5.58
N LEU A 10 -7.79 -5.90 -5.50
CA LEU A 10 -9.03 -6.17 -6.25
C LEU A 10 -8.90 -6.05 -7.77
N THR A 11 -7.79 -5.49 -8.26
CA THR A 11 -7.42 -5.47 -9.67
C THR A 11 -6.87 -6.81 -10.16
N ASP A 12 -6.58 -7.77 -9.27
CA ASP A 12 -6.07 -9.08 -9.64
C ASP A 12 -7.06 -9.83 -10.55
N PRO A 13 -6.61 -10.35 -11.71
CA PRO A 13 -7.46 -11.10 -12.65
C PRO A 13 -8.17 -12.32 -12.04
N MET A 14 -7.66 -12.87 -10.92
CA MET A 14 -8.30 -13.96 -10.19
C MET A 14 -9.71 -13.59 -9.74
N PHE A 15 -9.96 -12.35 -9.34
CA PHE A 15 -11.31 -11.89 -8.97
C PHE A 15 -12.26 -11.77 -10.18
N ARG A 16 -11.74 -11.92 -11.40
CA ARG A 16 -12.50 -11.99 -12.66
C ARG A 16 -12.53 -13.42 -13.24
N GLY A 17 -12.07 -14.39 -12.45
CA GLY A 17 -11.98 -15.80 -12.83
C GLY A 17 -10.85 -16.14 -13.78
N VAL A 18 -9.83 -15.29 -13.91
CA VAL A 18 -8.67 -15.52 -14.78
C VAL A 18 -7.45 -15.90 -13.96
N TYR A 19 -6.90 -17.09 -14.21
CA TYR A 19 -5.73 -17.63 -13.52
C TYR A 19 -4.68 -17.97 -14.55
N HIS A 20 -3.49 -17.39 -14.40
CA HIS A 20 -2.37 -17.55 -15.34
C HIS A 20 -2.79 -17.34 -16.81
N GLY A 21 -3.59 -16.30 -17.08
CA GLY A 21 -4.07 -15.95 -18.42
C GLY A 21 -5.22 -16.80 -18.96
N SER A 22 -5.70 -17.80 -18.22
CA SER A 22 -6.83 -18.65 -18.63
C SER A 22 -8.05 -18.46 -17.74
N ARG A 23 -9.24 -18.35 -18.35
CA ARG A 23 -10.50 -18.28 -17.60
C ARG A 23 -10.81 -19.64 -16.97
N LYS A 24 -10.97 -19.67 -15.64
CA LYS A 24 -11.31 -20.87 -14.85
C LYS A 24 -12.74 -20.86 -14.32
N HIS A 25 -13.31 -19.68 -14.12
CA HIS A 25 -14.72 -19.49 -13.79
C HIS A 25 -15.26 -18.19 -14.38
N GLU A 26 -16.57 -18.01 -14.29
CA GLU A 26 -17.24 -16.76 -14.65
C GLU A 26 -16.80 -15.62 -13.71
N ASP A 27 -16.90 -14.38 -14.18
CA ASP A 27 -16.60 -13.22 -13.35
C ASP A 27 -17.59 -13.14 -12.18
N ASP A 28 -17.10 -13.36 -10.96
CA ASP A 28 -17.88 -13.34 -9.72
C ASP A 28 -17.51 -12.14 -8.82
N PHE A 29 -16.84 -11.11 -9.35
CA PHE A 29 -16.36 -9.96 -8.59
C PHE A 29 -17.45 -9.26 -7.76
N LYS A 30 -18.65 -9.09 -8.33
CA LYS A 30 -19.78 -8.50 -7.60
C LYS A 30 -20.19 -9.36 -6.39
N HIS A 31 -20.09 -10.68 -6.51
CA HIS A 31 -20.34 -11.58 -5.39
C HIS A 31 -19.22 -11.49 -4.34
N VAL A 32 -17.96 -11.30 -4.74
CA VAL A 32 -16.84 -11.04 -3.82
C VAL A 32 -17.13 -9.81 -2.95
N LEU A 33 -17.47 -8.69 -3.59
CA LEU A 33 -17.82 -7.45 -2.88
C LEU A 33 -19.03 -7.65 -1.97
N THR A 34 -20.11 -8.27 -2.48
CA THR A 34 -21.32 -8.54 -1.69
C THR A 34 -21.01 -9.35 -0.42
N ARG A 35 -20.15 -10.38 -0.53
CA ARG A 35 -19.73 -11.18 0.63
C ARG A 35 -18.97 -10.34 1.65
N ALA A 36 -18.07 -9.47 1.22
CA ALA A 36 -17.32 -8.60 2.12
C ALA A 36 -18.22 -7.59 2.85
N TRP A 37 -19.14 -6.96 2.12
CA TRP A 37 -20.13 -6.05 2.69
C TRP A 37 -21.04 -6.75 3.70
N THR A 38 -21.51 -7.96 3.37
CA THR A 38 -22.33 -8.78 4.27
C THR A 38 -21.56 -9.21 5.51
N ALA A 39 -20.24 -9.39 5.41
CA ALA A 39 -19.36 -9.69 6.53
C ALA A 39 -19.04 -8.46 7.41
N GLY A 40 -19.52 -7.27 7.06
CA GLY A 40 -19.33 -6.04 7.83
C GLY A 40 -18.06 -5.26 7.47
N VAL A 41 -17.43 -5.53 6.32
CA VAL A 41 -16.44 -4.61 5.76
C VAL A 41 -17.18 -3.36 5.28
N GLU A 42 -16.72 -2.19 5.67
CA GLU A 42 -17.38 -0.91 5.34
C GLU A 42 -16.62 -0.10 4.30
N ARG A 43 -15.29 -0.27 4.25
CA ARG A 43 -14.42 0.39 3.27
C ARG A 43 -13.31 -0.55 2.85
N MET A 44 -12.83 -0.42 1.61
CA MET A 44 -11.63 -1.11 1.14
C MET A 44 -10.71 -0.17 0.40
N ILE A 45 -9.41 -0.38 0.55
CA ILE A 45 -8.36 0.38 -0.13
C ILE A 45 -7.67 -0.52 -1.14
N ILE A 46 -7.84 -0.19 -2.42
CA ILE A 46 -7.30 -0.92 -3.55
C ILE A 46 -5.86 -0.46 -3.79
N THR A 47 -4.92 -1.39 -3.71
CA THR A 47 -3.50 -1.07 -3.81
C THR A 47 -3.08 -0.85 -5.27
N GLY A 48 -2.45 0.30 -5.54
CA GLY A 48 -1.73 0.57 -6.79
C GLY A 48 -0.22 0.42 -6.58
N GLY A 49 0.44 -0.41 -7.39
CA GLY A 49 1.89 -0.67 -7.29
C GLY A 49 2.72 -0.08 -8.43
N SER A 50 2.10 0.53 -9.43
CA SER A 50 2.73 1.26 -10.52
C SER A 50 1.78 2.35 -11.04
N LEU A 51 2.22 3.19 -11.98
CA LEU A 51 1.34 4.20 -12.58
C LEU A 51 0.12 3.56 -13.26
N GLU A 52 0.31 2.48 -14.00
CA GLU A 52 -0.78 1.79 -14.69
C GLU A 52 -1.69 1.04 -13.71
N GLU A 53 -1.11 0.34 -12.73
CA GLU A 53 -1.91 -0.34 -11.69
C GLU A 53 -2.70 0.68 -10.85
N SER A 54 -2.13 1.85 -10.59
CA SER A 54 -2.81 2.94 -9.87
C SER A 54 -4.01 3.47 -10.65
N LYS A 55 -3.91 3.61 -11.98
CA LYS A 55 -5.06 4.00 -12.84
C LYS A 55 -6.17 2.95 -12.80
N GLU A 56 -5.83 1.67 -12.89
CA GLU A 56 -6.83 0.60 -12.82
C GLU A 56 -7.46 0.49 -11.43
N ALA A 57 -6.67 0.64 -10.37
CA ALA A 57 -7.17 0.66 -8.99
C ALA A 57 -8.15 1.82 -8.77
N LEU A 58 -7.83 3.00 -9.28
CA LEU A 58 -8.66 4.19 -9.18
C LEU A 58 -9.96 4.07 -9.99
N LYS A 59 -9.88 3.58 -11.23
CA LYS A 59 -11.05 3.27 -12.04
C LYS A 59 -11.98 2.29 -11.32
N LEU A 60 -11.42 1.29 -10.63
CA LEU A 60 -12.20 0.36 -9.82
C LEU A 60 -12.75 1.02 -8.56
N ALA A 61 -12.01 1.92 -7.92
CA ALA A 61 -12.46 2.67 -6.75
C ALA A 61 -13.70 3.53 -7.06
N HIS A 62 -13.84 4.02 -8.29
CA HIS A 62 -15.03 4.74 -8.75
C HIS A 62 -16.27 3.87 -8.95
N SER A 63 -16.14 2.54 -8.92
CA SER A 63 -17.28 1.64 -9.12
C SER A 63 -18.18 1.47 -7.89
N ASP A 64 -17.72 1.87 -6.70
CA ASP A 64 -18.46 1.78 -5.44
C ASP A 64 -17.94 2.84 -4.44
N ASP A 65 -18.83 3.54 -3.73
CA ASP A 65 -18.48 4.62 -2.79
C ASP A 65 -17.62 4.14 -1.61
N ARG A 66 -17.64 2.84 -1.31
CA ARG A 66 -16.85 2.23 -0.23
C ARG A 66 -15.43 1.85 -0.66
N LEU A 67 -15.11 2.00 -1.94
CA LEU A 67 -13.80 1.68 -2.49
C LEU A 67 -12.96 2.95 -2.65
N TYR A 68 -11.71 2.85 -2.24
CA TYR A 68 -10.68 3.86 -2.34
C TYR A 68 -9.43 3.23 -2.97
N SER A 69 -8.44 4.03 -3.33
CA SER A 69 -7.19 3.52 -3.89
C SER A 69 -5.96 4.24 -3.33
N THR A 70 -4.81 3.62 -3.56
CA THR A 70 -3.51 4.24 -3.37
C THR A 70 -2.89 4.60 -4.73
N VAL A 71 -1.95 5.54 -4.73
CA VAL A 71 -1.14 5.85 -5.92
C VAL A 71 0.33 5.80 -5.55
N GLY A 72 1.12 5.02 -6.28
CA GLY A 72 2.55 4.86 -5.98
C GLY A 72 3.26 3.92 -6.93
N CYS A 73 4.52 3.65 -6.60
CA CYS A 73 5.40 2.75 -7.31
C CYS A 73 6.09 1.81 -6.32
N HIS A 74 5.73 0.54 -6.40
CA HIS A 74 6.21 -0.54 -5.56
C HIS A 74 7.72 -0.74 -5.73
N PRO A 75 8.49 -1.13 -4.70
CA PRO A 75 9.93 -1.38 -4.82
C PRO A 75 10.33 -2.28 -5.98
N THR A 76 9.50 -3.27 -6.35
CA THR A 76 9.77 -4.17 -7.48
C THR A 76 9.47 -3.57 -8.85
N ARG A 77 8.82 -2.40 -8.89
CA ARG A 77 8.43 -1.66 -10.10
C ARG A 77 9.23 -0.38 -10.30
N CYS A 78 10.15 -0.03 -9.39
CA CYS A 78 10.95 1.20 -9.51
C CYS A 78 11.78 1.30 -10.80
N GLN A 79 11.99 0.21 -11.54
CA GLN A 79 12.61 0.25 -12.86
C GLN A 79 11.76 1.05 -13.88
N GLU A 80 10.45 1.15 -13.68
CA GLU A 80 9.55 1.93 -14.54
C GLU A 80 9.91 3.43 -14.58
N PHE A 81 10.53 3.97 -13.52
CA PHE A 81 11.07 5.33 -13.54
C PHE A 81 12.18 5.48 -14.59
N GLU A 82 13.08 4.49 -14.71
CA GLU A 82 14.15 4.51 -15.70
C GLU A 82 13.60 4.23 -17.12
N GLU A 83 12.68 3.27 -17.24
CA GLU A 83 12.05 2.88 -18.52
C GLU A 83 11.16 3.96 -19.12
N SER A 84 10.62 4.86 -18.29
CA SER A 84 9.86 6.03 -18.75
C SER A 84 10.70 7.01 -19.58
N GLY A 85 12.04 6.93 -19.51
CA GLY A 85 12.97 7.86 -20.13
C GLY A 85 13.16 9.16 -19.36
N ASP A 86 12.23 9.53 -18.47
CA ASP A 86 12.34 10.66 -17.54
C ASP A 86 11.61 10.36 -16.23
N ALA A 87 12.39 10.01 -15.21
CA ALA A 87 11.89 9.72 -13.87
C ALA A 87 11.06 10.87 -13.27
N SER A 88 11.36 12.13 -13.63
CA SER A 88 10.61 13.29 -13.14
C SER A 88 9.21 13.33 -13.75
N LEU A 89 9.07 12.96 -15.03
CA LEU A 89 7.76 12.85 -15.67
C LEU A 89 6.94 11.69 -15.11
N TYR A 90 7.58 10.56 -14.78
CA TYR A 90 6.89 9.45 -14.13
C TYR A 90 6.38 9.86 -12.73
N LEU A 91 7.23 10.51 -11.93
CA LEU A 91 6.83 11.04 -10.62
C LEU A 91 5.71 12.08 -10.73
N GLN A 92 5.80 12.97 -11.72
CA GLN A 92 4.75 13.96 -12.01
C GLN A 92 3.44 13.28 -12.38
N SER A 93 3.48 12.22 -13.20
CA SER A 93 2.28 11.47 -13.58
C SER A 93 1.58 10.81 -12.38
N LEU A 94 2.35 10.30 -11.40
CA LEU A 94 1.80 9.81 -10.13
C LEU A 94 1.15 10.95 -9.33
N LYS A 95 1.80 12.11 -9.28
CA LYS A 95 1.28 13.29 -8.59
C LYS A 95 -0.02 13.80 -9.20
N ASP A 96 -0.08 13.88 -10.52
CA ASP A 96 -1.25 14.34 -11.27
C ASP A 96 -2.43 13.40 -11.00
N LEU A 97 -2.21 12.08 -11.11
CA LEU A 97 -3.23 11.08 -10.81
C LEU A 97 -3.76 11.18 -9.38
N ALA A 98 -2.89 11.41 -8.40
CA ALA A 98 -3.31 11.61 -7.01
C ALA A 98 -4.04 12.94 -6.77
N THR A 99 -3.77 13.97 -7.58
CA THR A 99 -4.33 15.31 -7.44
C THR A 99 -5.68 15.48 -8.13
N GLU A 100 -5.86 14.85 -9.29
CA GLU A 100 -7.11 14.93 -10.07
C GLU A 100 -8.28 14.23 -9.35
N GLU A 101 -7.98 13.27 -8.49
CA GLU A 101 -8.95 12.31 -7.96
C GLU A 101 -9.07 12.38 -6.42
N LYS A 102 -9.06 13.63 -5.93
CA LYS A 102 -9.21 13.97 -4.52
C LYS A 102 -10.51 13.36 -3.97
N GLY A 103 -10.37 12.42 -3.04
CA GLY A 103 -11.47 11.71 -2.39
C GLY A 103 -11.48 10.21 -2.65
N LYS A 104 -10.92 9.75 -3.78
CA LYS A 104 -10.74 8.31 -4.05
C LYS A 104 -9.31 7.86 -3.80
N VAL A 105 -8.33 8.70 -4.13
CA VAL A 105 -6.92 8.46 -3.75
C VAL A 105 -6.70 8.98 -2.33
N ILE A 106 -6.33 8.08 -1.42
CA ILE A 106 -6.27 8.38 0.03
C ILE A 106 -4.89 8.16 0.66
N ALA A 107 -3.94 7.58 -0.08
CA ALA A 107 -2.58 7.35 0.38
C ALA A 107 -1.60 7.29 -0.80
N ILE A 108 -0.35 7.67 -0.51
CA ILE A 108 0.77 7.47 -1.43
C ILE A 108 1.41 6.11 -1.13
N GLY A 109 1.44 5.26 -2.14
CA GLY A 109 1.89 3.88 -2.04
C GLY A 109 1.14 2.98 -3.01
N GLU A 110 1.47 1.71 -3.14
CA GLU A 110 2.46 1.01 -2.31
C GLU A 110 3.89 1.41 -2.67
N CYS A 111 4.67 1.83 -1.68
CA CYS A 111 6.08 2.20 -1.86
C CYS A 111 6.93 1.76 -0.67
N GLY A 112 8.24 1.65 -0.84
CA GLY A 112 9.13 1.18 0.22
C GLY A 112 10.29 0.35 -0.31
N LEU A 113 10.65 -0.74 0.39
CA LEU A 113 11.83 -1.54 0.09
C LEU A 113 11.55 -3.05 0.19
N ASP A 114 12.00 -3.82 -0.79
CA ASP A 114 11.87 -5.29 -0.81
C ASP A 114 13.19 -5.95 -1.24
N TYR A 115 13.93 -6.51 -0.28
CA TYR A 115 15.21 -7.18 -0.55
C TYR A 115 15.11 -8.67 -0.87
N ASP A 116 13.90 -9.25 -0.82
CA ASP A 116 13.67 -10.62 -1.26
C ASP A 116 13.36 -10.71 -2.75
N ARG A 117 13.11 -9.57 -3.40
CA ARG A 117 12.66 -9.46 -4.79
C ARG A 117 13.64 -8.71 -5.68
N LEU A 118 14.94 -8.74 -5.34
CA LEU A 118 16.00 -8.05 -6.09
C LEU A 118 16.13 -8.46 -7.56
N LYS A 119 15.63 -9.65 -7.94
CA LYS A 119 15.56 -10.11 -9.33
C LYS A 119 14.62 -9.27 -10.21
N PHE A 120 13.63 -8.61 -9.60
CA PHE A 120 12.66 -7.75 -10.30
C PHE A 120 13.12 -6.30 -10.33
N CYS A 121 13.82 -5.85 -9.29
CA CYS A 121 14.40 -4.52 -9.21
C CYS A 121 15.63 -4.57 -8.30
N PRO A 122 16.86 -4.38 -8.82
CA PRO A 122 18.08 -4.47 -8.03
C PRO A 122 18.04 -3.56 -6.81
N LYS A 123 18.74 -3.96 -5.73
CA LYS A 123 18.83 -3.17 -4.50
C LYS A 123 19.36 -1.78 -4.80
N GLU A 124 20.35 -1.71 -5.70
CA GLU A 124 20.79 -0.43 -6.23
C GLU A 124 19.64 0.29 -6.88
N THR A 125 18.92 -0.19 -7.90
CA THR A 125 17.75 0.53 -8.48
C THR A 125 16.68 0.96 -7.46
N GLN A 126 16.33 0.13 -6.47
CA GLN A 126 15.41 0.53 -5.37
C GLN A 126 15.97 1.70 -4.55
N LYS A 127 17.30 1.71 -4.39
CA LYS A 127 18.08 2.74 -3.69
C LYS A 127 18.69 3.79 -4.63
N ARG A 128 18.54 3.67 -5.95
CA ARG A 128 19.53 4.22 -6.87
C ARG A 128 19.22 5.67 -6.96
N TYR A 129 20.29 6.44 -6.90
CA TYR A 129 20.21 7.83 -7.20
C TYR A 129 21.37 8.28 -8.06
N GLY A 130 21.12 9.35 -8.82
CA GLY A 130 22.12 10.31 -9.27
C GLY A 130 22.64 11.15 -8.08
N PRO A 131 22.60 12.49 -8.04
CA PRO A 131 23.20 13.28 -6.93
C PRO A 131 22.46 13.48 -5.55
N LEU A 132 21.13 13.46 -5.40
CA LEU A 132 20.26 13.79 -4.24
C LEU A 132 18.84 13.07 -4.06
N LYS A 133 18.58 11.72 -3.91
CA LYS A 133 17.35 11.01 -3.30
C LYS A 133 16.78 9.66 -3.88
N ARG A 134 16.81 8.53 -3.16
CA ARG A 134 16.23 7.20 -3.58
C ARG A 134 14.79 7.29 -4.16
N TYR A 135 14.37 6.43 -5.11
CA TYR A 135 12.97 6.44 -5.62
C TYR A 135 11.90 6.28 -4.54
N PHE A 136 12.22 5.59 -3.44
CA PHE A 136 11.38 5.59 -2.25
C PHE A 136 11.28 7.00 -1.62
N GLU A 137 12.40 7.73 -1.46
CA GLU A 137 12.43 9.10 -0.93
C GLU A 137 11.69 10.10 -1.83
N GLN A 138 11.71 9.91 -3.15
CA GLN A 138 10.91 10.74 -4.08
C GLN A 138 9.41 10.57 -3.86
N GLN A 139 8.96 9.37 -3.49
CA GLN A 139 7.56 9.14 -3.14
C GLN A 139 7.20 9.71 -1.76
N LEU A 140 8.19 9.86 -0.85
CA LEU A 140 8.00 10.63 0.37
C LEU A 140 7.77 12.13 0.07
N ASP A 141 8.46 12.68 -0.94
CA ASP A 141 8.22 14.05 -1.42
C ASP A 141 6.78 14.22 -1.95
N LEU A 142 6.21 13.19 -2.60
CA LEU A 142 4.81 13.20 -3.02
C LEU A 142 3.85 13.27 -1.83
N SER A 143 4.06 12.40 -0.83
CA SER A 143 3.25 12.37 0.40
C SER A 143 3.27 13.72 1.13
N GLU A 144 4.44 14.32 1.30
CA GLU A 144 4.58 15.67 1.88
C GLU A 144 3.83 16.71 1.05
N SER A 145 4.02 16.73 -0.29
CA SER A 145 3.44 17.77 -1.15
C SER A 145 1.92 17.69 -1.28
N LEU A 146 1.33 16.51 -1.05
CA LEU A 146 -0.10 16.24 -1.18
C LEU A 146 -0.81 16.14 0.17
N ASP A 147 -0.08 16.21 1.28
CA ASP A 147 -0.58 15.95 2.65
C ASP A 147 -1.38 14.63 2.74
N LEU A 148 -0.86 13.58 2.09
CA LEU A 148 -1.46 12.25 2.10
C LEU A 148 -0.60 11.27 2.92
N PRO A 149 -1.21 10.37 3.72
CA PRO A 149 -0.48 9.35 4.45
C PRO A 149 0.19 8.35 3.51
N LEU A 150 1.20 7.65 4.01
CA LEU A 150 1.92 6.63 3.27
C LEU A 150 1.32 5.22 3.45
N PHE A 151 1.32 4.44 2.38
CA PHE A 151 1.05 3.00 2.39
C PHE A 151 2.33 2.25 2.02
N LEU A 152 2.99 1.67 3.02
CA LEU A 152 4.40 1.31 2.98
C LEU A 152 4.65 -0.20 2.96
N HIS A 153 5.58 -0.63 2.12
CA HIS A 153 6.08 -2.00 2.03
C HIS A 153 7.49 -2.12 2.59
N CYS A 154 7.71 -3.11 3.45
CA CYS A 154 9.02 -3.38 4.03
C CYS A 154 9.21 -4.89 4.17
N ARG A 155 10.09 -5.45 3.34
CA ARG A 155 10.46 -6.87 3.36
C ARG A 155 11.96 -7.05 3.40
N ASN A 156 12.46 -7.69 4.47
CA ASN A 156 13.89 -7.96 4.68
C ASN A 156 14.79 -6.71 4.51
N SER A 157 14.25 -5.53 4.82
CA SER A 157 14.84 -4.21 4.51
C SER A 157 14.72 -3.20 5.66
N ALA A 158 14.29 -3.66 6.85
CA ALA A 158 13.91 -2.84 7.99
C ALA A 158 14.94 -1.78 8.38
N SER A 159 16.24 -2.12 8.45
CA SER A 159 17.28 -1.16 8.85
C SER A 159 17.39 0.04 7.91
N ASP A 160 17.43 -0.19 6.59
CA ASP A 160 17.46 0.91 5.60
C ASP A 160 16.14 1.66 5.59
N PHE A 161 15.02 0.94 5.69
CA PHE A 161 13.68 1.50 5.69
C PHE A 161 13.46 2.46 6.87
N ILE A 162 13.78 2.02 8.09
CA ILE A 162 13.71 2.82 9.32
C ILE A 162 14.61 4.05 9.20
N THR A 163 15.84 3.89 8.69
CA THR A 163 16.78 5.02 8.50
C THR A 163 16.19 6.09 7.59
N ILE A 164 15.61 5.69 6.45
CA ILE A 164 14.95 6.61 5.53
C ILE A 164 13.77 7.30 6.20
N LEU A 165 12.87 6.55 6.86
CA LEU A 165 11.71 7.15 7.53
C LEU A 165 12.12 8.12 8.64
N SER A 166 13.14 7.77 9.42
CA SER A 166 13.66 8.61 10.52
C SER A 166 14.21 9.92 9.99
N ASN A 167 15.02 9.88 8.92
CA ASN A 167 15.59 11.08 8.29
C ASN A 167 14.54 12.01 7.67
N ASN A 168 13.35 11.48 7.37
CA ASN A 168 12.26 12.20 6.73
C ASN A 168 11.08 12.40 7.68
N ARG A 169 11.22 12.13 8.98
CA ARG A 169 10.06 12.04 9.89
C ARG A 169 9.26 13.34 9.98
N ASP A 170 9.93 14.48 10.11
CA ASP A 170 9.29 15.77 10.42
C ASP A 170 8.40 16.30 9.28
N ARG A 171 8.59 15.80 8.06
CA ARG A 171 7.83 16.20 6.86
C ARG A 171 6.70 15.23 6.47
N LEU A 172 6.52 14.16 7.23
CA LEU A 172 5.55 13.11 6.90
C LEU A 172 4.34 13.14 7.84
N THR A 173 3.15 13.09 7.25
CA THR A 173 1.86 13.03 7.96
C THR A 173 1.66 11.70 8.71
N GLY A 174 2.43 10.67 8.33
CA GLY A 174 2.37 9.32 8.89
C GLY A 174 2.02 8.30 7.82
N GLY A 175 1.60 7.11 8.23
CA GLY A 175 1.25 6.04 7.30
C GLY A 175 1.20 4.67 7.97
N VAL A 176 0.99 3.63 7.16
CA VAL A 176 0.98 2.24 7.61
C VAL A 176 2.02 1.42 6.88
N VAL A 177 2.74 0.58 7.61
CA VAL A 177 3.61 -0.46 7.06
C VAL A 177 2.80 -1.75 6.98
N HIS A 178 2.29 -2.09 5.80
CA HIS A 178 1.17 -3.03 5.65
C HIS A 178 1.57 -4.52 5.59
N SER A 179 2.82 -4.80 5.20
CA SER A 179 3.35 -6.16 5.03
C SER A 179 4.73 -6.27 5.68
N PHE A 180 4.76 -6.04 6.99
CA PHE A 180 6.00 -6.01 7.77
C PHE A 180 6.41 -7.42 8.23
N ASP A 181 7.66 -7.82 7.96
CA ASP A 181 8.23 -9.12 8.33
C ASP A 181 9.48 -9.03 9.23
N GLY A 182 9.78 -7.84 9.76
CA GLY A 182 10.94 -7.61 10.62
C GLY A 182 10.71 -8.01 12.09
N SER A 183 11.65 -7.59 12.93
CA SER A 183 11.66 -7.96 14.35
C SER A 183 10.69 -7.15 15.20
N LYS A 184 10.41 -7.61 16.43
CA LYS A 184 9.62 -6.84 17.40
C LYS A 184 10.25 -5.46 17.70
N GLN A 185 11.57 -5.39 17.76
CA GLN A 185 12.31 -4.16 17.99
C GLN A 185 12.09 -3.17 16.84
N ASP A 186 12.08 -3.65 15.60
CA ASP A 186 11.80 -2.81 14.43
C ASP A 186 10.36 -2.26 14.47
N VAL A 187 9.39 -3.08 14.89
CA VAL A 187 7.99 -2.63 15.10
C VAL A 187 7.94 -1.49 16.11
N GLU A 188 8.61 -1.64 17.26
CA GLU A 188 8.63 -0.60 18.30
C GLU A 188 9.20 0.72 17.75
N ILE A 189 10.29 0.67 16.98
CA ILE A 189 10.87 1.85 16.34
C ILE A 189 9.88 2.50 15.34
N ILE A 190 9.21 1.70 14.51
CA ILE A 190 8.24 2.20 13.52
C ILE A 190 7.05 2.88 14.22
N LEU A 191 6.58 2.32 15.34
CA LEU A 191 5.52 2.91 16.15
C LEU A 191 5.97 4.20 16.84
N ASP A 192 7.20 4.27 17.34
CA ASP A 192 7.78 5.47 17.95
C ASP A 192 7.98 6.60 16.92
N LEU A 193 8.23 6.23 15.66
CA LEU A 193 8.18 7.15 14.52
C LEU A 193 6.74 7.56 14.15
N GLY A 194 5.70 7.11 14.85
CA GLY A 194 4.31 7.51 14.59
C GLY A 194 3.70 6.91 13.33
N PHE A 195 4.25 5.80 12.83
CA PHE A 195 3.63 4.99 11.79
C PHE A 195 2.85 3.82 12.41
N TYR A 196 1.96 3.24 11.62
CA TYR A 196 1.15 2.08 12.02
C TYR A 196 1.67 0.79 11.39
N ILE A 197 1.31 -0.35 11.96
CA ILE A 197 1.60 -1.67 11.40
C ILE A 197 0.30 -2.32 10.92
N GLY A 198 0.26 -2.68 9.64
CA GLY A 198 -0.81 -3.50 9.08
C GLY A 198 -0.56 -4.98 9.39
N ILE A 199 -1.62 -5.67 9.81
CA ILE A 199 -1.58 -7.10 10.13
C ILE A 199 -2.51 -7.82 9.17
N ASN A 200 -1.97 -8.79 8.44
CA ASN A 200 -2.70 -9.65 7.52
C ASN A 200 -2.37 -11.12 7.80
N GLY A 201 -2.98 -12.05 7.06
CA GLY A 201 -2.78 -13.50 7.28
C GLY A 201 -1.34 -13.99 7.05
N ALA A 202 -0.49 -13.20 6.38
CA ALA A 202 0.93 -13.51 6.18
C ALA A 202 1.84 -12.88 7.26
N ALA A 203 1.39 -11.78 7.88
CA ALA A 203 2.08 -11.11 8.97
C ALA A 203 1.52 -11.59 10.34
N ASP A 204 1.94 -12.78 10.77
CA ASP A 204 1.94 -13.14 12.20
C ASP A 204 3.39 -13.25 12.71
N PRO A 205 4.15 -12.14 12.80
CA PRO A 205 5.45 -12.18 13.42
C PRO A 205 5.26 -12.10 14.93
N CYS A 206 5.59 -13.21 15.60
CA CYS A 206 6.00 -13.23 17.01
C CYS A 206 4.94 -13.10 18.11
N GLY A 207 3.63 -13.30 17.86
CA GLY A 207 2.64 -13.24 18.94
C GLY A 207 2.61 -11.88 19.66
N VAL A 208 3.05 -10.82 18.97
CA VAL A 208 2.98 -9.45 19.46
C VAL A 208 1.50 -9.07 19.45
N GLN A 209 0.96 -8.63 20.58
CA GLN A 209 -0.26 -7.82 20.62
C GLN A 209 0.05 -6.46 19.97
N ALA A 210 0.28 -6.46 18.66
CA ALA A 210 0.39 -5.24 17.89
C ALA A 210 -0.99 -4.59 17.92
N ARG A 211 -1.04 -3.28 18.21
CA ARG A 211 -2.29 -2.54 18.20
C ARG A 211 -2.86 -2.63 16.78
N GLN A 212 -3.97 -3.36 16.64
CA GLN A 212 -4.78 -3.41 15.42
C GLN A 212 -5.50 -2.08 15.26
N ASP A 213 -4.78 -0.99 15.04
CA ASP A 213 -5.35 0.36 14.93
C ASP A 213 -4.63 1.06 13.77
N VAL A 214 -5.22 1.04 12.57
CA VAL A 214 -5.97 2.13 11.89
C VAL A 214 -5.08 3.24 11.31
N VAL A 215 -5.13 3.39 9.99
CA VAL A 215 -4.73 4.62 9.30
C VAL A 215 -5.75 5.70 9.67
N PRO A 216 -5.34 6.84 10.28
CA PRO A 216 -6.26 7.93 10.55
C PRO A 216 -6.82 8.45 9.22
N PHE A 217 -8.13 8.23 9.02
CA PHE A 217 -8.87 8.81 7.91
C PHE A 217 -9.44 10.15 8.38
N ARG A 218 -9.26 11.21 7.59
CA ARG A 218 -9.97 12.49 7.76
C ARG A 218 -11.20 12.46 6.86
N GLU A 219 -12.35 12.11 7.41
CA GLU A 219 -13.63 12.68 6.92
C GLU A 219 -13.83 14.02 7.64
N GLU A 220 -14.50 14.98 6.98
CA GLU A 220 -14.77 16.34 7.45
C GLU A 220 -14.87 16.49 8.98
N GLY A 221 -13.74 16.76 9.64
CA GLY A 221 -13.68 17.10 11.06
C GLY A 221 -13.52 15.97 12.08
N GLU A 222 -13.54 14.69 11.73
CA GLU A 222 -13.37 13.59 12.70
C GLU A 222 -12.35 12.53 12.26
N VAL A 223 -11.39 12.23 13.15
CA VAL A 223 -10.41 11.15 12.99
C VAL A 223 -11.01 9.84 13.51
N ALA A 224 -11.52 8.99 12.62
CA ALA A 224 -12.09 7.70 13.01
C ALA A 224 -10.97 6.67 13.26
N THR A 225 -10.90 6.13 14.48
CA THR A 225 -9.90 5.13 14.93
C THR A 225 -10.57 3.86 15.48
N ARG A 226 -10.74 2.81 14.65
CA ARG A 226 -10.84 1.39 15.07
C ARG A 226 -11.07 0.43 13.90
N VAL A 227 -10.30 -0.65 13.80
CA VAL A 227 -10.66 -1.83 12.99
C VAL A 227 -10.31 -3.11 13.75
N HIS A 228 -11.32 -3.91 14.08
CA HIS A 228 -11.16 -5.31 14.48
C HIS A 228 -11.76 -6.17 13.39
N CYS A 229 -10.95 -6.92 12.65
CA CYS A 229 -11.44 -7.81 11.61
C CYS A 229 -10.96 -9.24 11.87
N LYS A 230 -11.81 -10.06 12.51
CA LYS A 230 -11.69 -11.51 12.48
C LYS A 230 -12.21 -11.99 11.13
N GLY A 231 -11.39 -11.99 10.07
CA GLY A 231 -11.89 -12.53 8.79
C GLY A 231 -11.01 -12.44 7.54
N ALA A 232 -10.00 -11.57 7.46
CA ALA A 232 -9.22 -11.44 6.23
C ALA A 232 -8.06 -12.45 6.19
N GLN A 233 -8.13 -13.35 5.19
CA GLN A 233 -7.10 -14.31 4.77
C GLN A 233 -6.80 -15.48 5.72
N ARG A 234 -7.65 -16.53 5.66
CA ARG A 234 -7.12 -17.90 5.71
C ARG A 234 -6.79 -18.32 4.28
N ALA A 235 -5.52 -18.21 3.89
CA ALA A 235 -5.03 -18.97 2.75
C ALA A 235 -5.21 -20.46 3.08
N MET A 236 -6.02 -21.16 2.28
CA MET A 236 -6.11 -22.62 2.41
C MET A 236 -4.73 -23.23 2.14
N PRO A 237 -4.28 -24.23 2.91
CA PRO A 237 -3.06 -24.94 2.58
C PRO A 237 -3.27 -25.71 1.28
N TYR A 238 -2.41 -25.44 0.29
CA TYR A 238 -2.28 -26.29 -0.89
C TYR A 238 -1.96 -27.73 -0.43
N ARG A 239 -2.83 -28.68 -0.79
CA ARG A 239 -2.50 -30.09 -0.93
C ARG A 239 -2.55 -30.45 -2.40
#